data_AF-A0A968THA5-F1
#
_entry.id   AF-A0A968THA5-F1
#
_cell.length_a   1.000
_cell.length_b   1.000
_cell.length_c   1.000
_cell.angle_alpha   90.00
_cell.angle_beta   90.00
_cell.angle_gamma   90.00
#
_symmetry.space_group_name_H-M   'P 1'
#
loop_
_entity.id
_entity.type
_entity.pdbx_description
1 polymer ?
#
loop_
_entity_poly.entity_id
_entity_poly.type
_entity_poly.pdbx_seq_one_letter_code
_entity_poly.pdbx_strand_id
1 'polypeptide(L)'
;LEGIEGIDFILDDITKPKYNLNHRRAGDLIAVANSDAWFTYYYWLNDKNAPDFAKTVDIHRKPGYDPVELLIDPEIKIPKLKIALKLLQKKLGFRYLMDVIPLDASLVRGSHGCLSASGNHGPLFITQNTDLLDSTTIQSTDVCQLILAHLLAHSK
;
A
#
# COMPACT_ATOMS: atom_id res chain seq x y z
N LEU A 1 -1.35 0.79 -21.63
CA LEU A 1 -1.32 -0.04 -20.41
C LEU A 1 -2.71 -0.58 -20.04
N GLU A 2 -3.80 0.07 -20.43
CA GLU A 2 -5.19 -0.28 -20.05
C GLU A 2 -5.70 -1.68 -20.44
N GLY A 3 -4.98 -2.45 -21.24
CA GLY A 3 -5.33 -3.85 -21.57
C GLY A 3 -4.54 -4.90 -20.77
N ILE A 4 -3.75 -4.49 -19.79
CA ILE A 4 -2.95 -5.39 -18.95
C ILE A 4 -3.81 -5.84 -17.77
N GLU A 5 -3.84 -7.15 -17.53
CA GLU A 5 -4.53 -7.73 -16.37
C GLU A 5 -4.07 -7.08 -15.05
N GLY A 6 -5.03 -6.77 -14.18
CA GLY A 6 -4.78 -6.13 -12.89
C GLY A 6 -4.74 -4.60 -12.91
N ILE A 7 -4.73 -3.96 -14.09
CA ILE A 7 -4.85 -2.51 -14.23
C ILE A 7 -6.31 -2.15 -14.51
N ASP A 8 -6.88 -1.25 -13.71
CA ASP A 8 -8.25 -0.74 -13.88
C ASP A 8 -8.26 0.41 -14.89
N PHE A 9 -7.51 1.48 -14.60
CA PHE A 9 -7.38 2.63 -15.50
C PHE A 9 -6.02 3.32 -15.36
N ILE A 10 -5.70 4.16 -16.36
CA ILE A 10 -4.48 4.97 -16.40
C ILE A 10 -4.87 6.45 -16.39
N LEU A 11 -4.12 7.25 -15.64
CA LEU A 11 -4.20 8.70 -15.67
C LEU A 11 -2.97 9.27 -16.39
N ASP A 12 -3.24 9.95 -17.50
CA ASP A 12 -2.31 10.74 -18.30
C ASP A 12 -2.47 12.24 -18.04
N ASP A 13 -1.76 13.08 -18.79
CA ASP A 13 -1.81 14.54 -18.59
C ASP A 13 -3.19 15.17 -18.88
N ILE A 14 -4.03 14.49 -19.66
CA ILE A 14 -5.39 14.93 -19.98
C ILE A 14 -6.36 14.57 -18.85
N THR A 15 -6.17 13.43 -18.21
CA THR A 15 -7.10 12.86 -17.21
C THR A 15 -6.70 13.15 -15.76
N LYS A 16 -5.40 13.28 -15.43
CA LYS A 16 -4.90 13.66 -14.10
C LYS A 16 -5.57 14.91 -13.49
N PRO A 17 -5.89 15.98 -14.24
CA PRO A 17 -6.55 17.16 -13.67
C PRO A 17 -7.87 16.84 -12.98
N LYS A 18 -8.65 15.87 -13.50
CA LYS A 18 -9.93 15.45 -12.91
C LYS A 18 -9.79 14.85 -11.51
N TYR A 19 -8.61 14.33 -11.19
CA TYR A 19 -8.28 13.71 -9.91
C TYR A 19 -7.41 14.60 -9.01
N ASN A 20 -7.16 15.85 -9.39
CA ASN A 20 -6.23 16.76 -8.70
C ASN A 20 -4.78 16.23 -8.65
N LEU A 21 -4.38 15.42 -9.63
CA LEU A 21 -3.04 14.80 -9.69
C LEU A 21 -2.11 15.42 -10.74
N ASN A 22 -2.54 16.51 -11.41
CA ASN A 22 -1.69 17.22 -12.37
C ASN A 22 -0.75 18.20 -11.65
N HIS A 23 0.33 17.68 -11.08
CA HIS A 23 1.35 18.48 -10.40
C HIS A 23 2.75 17.99 -10.70
N ARG A 24 3.77 18.85 -10.54
CA ARG A 24 5.19 18.55 -10.86
C ARG A 24 5.76 17.29 -10.19
N ARG A 25 5.17 16.82 -9.08
CA ARG A 25 5.59 15.59 -8.38
C ARG A 25 4.89 14.32 -8.86
N ALA A 26 3.98 14.41 -9.84
CA ALA A 26 3.31 13.26 -10.40
C ALA A 26 4.20 12.67 -11.50
N GLY A 27 4.13 11.36 -11.70
CA GLY A 27 4.77 10.71 -12.85
C GLY A 27 4.06 11.08 -14.16
N ASP A 28 4.67 10.71 -15.28
CA ASP A 28 4.10 10.92 -16.62
C ASP A 28 2.79 10.14 -16.82
N LEU A 29 2.68 8.99 -16.15
CA LEU A 29 1.46 8.19 -16.07
C LEU A 29 1.24 7.73 -14.63
N ILE A 30 -0.02 7.56 -14.25
CA ILE A 30 -0.42 6.93 -12.99
C ILE A 30 -1.29 5.73 -13.34
N ALA A 31 -0.86 4.52 -12.98
CA ALA A 31 -1.68 3.33 -13.12
C ALA A 31 -2.45 3.06 -11.82
N VAL A 32 -3.73 2.76 -11.94
CA VAL A 32 -4.58 2.34 -10.82
C VAL A 32 -4.90 0.87 -11.00
N ALA A 33 -4.67 0.08 -9.94
CA ALA A 33 -4.95 -1.35 -9.94
C ALA A 33 -6.45 -1.61 -9.77
N ASN A 34 -6.90 -2.80 -10.21
CA ASN A 34 -8.23 -3.32 -9.86
C ASN A 34 -8.41 -3.38 -8.34
N SER A 35 -9.66 -3.38 -7.86
CA SER A 35 -9.97 -3.40 -6.42
C SER A 35 -9.43 -4.62 -5.66
N ASP A 36 -9.14 -5.71 -6.38
CA ASP A 36 -8.60 -6.97 -5.87
C ASP A 36 -7.12 -7.20 -6.27
N ALA A 37 -6.45 -6.18 -6.80
CA ALA A 37 -5.07 -6.23 -7.25
C ALA A 37 -4.19 -5.15 -6.60
N TRP A 38 -2.88 -5.37 -6.63
CA TRP A 38 -1.89 -4.38 -6.21
C TRP A 38 -0.58 -4.59 -6.99
N PHE A 39 0.24 -3.54 -7.08
CA PHE A 39 1.50 -3.59 -7.82
C PHE A 39 2.68 -3.92 -6.89
N THR A 40 3.48 -4.92 -7.27
CA THR A 40 4.75 -5.22 -6.62
C THR A 40 5.85 -4.32 -7.18
N TYR A 41 6.97 -4.17 -6.45
CA TYR A 41 8.14 -3.43 -6.95
C TYR A 41 9.05 -4.29 -7.85
N TYR A 42 8.74 -5.58 -8.03
CA TYR A 42 9.63 -6.54 -8.65
C TYR A 42 9.85 -6.17 -10.12
N TYR A 43 11.04 -5.68 -10.41
CA TYR A 43 11.45 -5.33 -11.77
C TYR A 43 12.05 -6.52 -12.53
N TRP A 44 12.10 -7.70 -11.92
CA TRP A 44 12.54 -8.96 -12.55
C TRP A 44 11.33 -9.81 -12.94
N LEU A 45 11.43 -10.50 -14.09
CA LEU A 45 10.37 -11.38 -14.59
C LEU A 45 10.56 -12.85 -14.16
N ASN A 46 11.71 -13.19 -13.59
CA ASN A 46 12.06 -14.53 -13.14
C ASN A 46 12.72 -14.44 -11.78
N ASP A 47 12.17 -15.12 -10.78
CA ASP A 47 12.68 -15.10 -9.40
C ASP A 47 14.10 -15.63 -9.25
N LYS A 48 14.62 -16.38 -10.23
CA LYS A 48 16.04 -16.77 -10.27
C LYS A 48 16.98 -15.58 -10.47
N ASN A 49 16.47 -14.46 -10.99
CA ASN A 49 17.19 -13.21 -11.18
C ASN A 49 16.89 -12.20 -10.05
N ALA A 50 16.09 -12.58 -9.04
CA ALA A 50 15.82 -11.72 -7.90
C ALA A 50 17.13 -11.42 -7.16
N PRO A 51 17.38 -10.16 -6.78
CA PRO A 51 18.58 -9.82 -6.04
C PRO A 51 18.54 -10.45 -4.64
N ASP A 52 19.71 -10.76 -4.08
CA ASP A 52 19.85 -11.40 -2.77
C ASP A 52 19.08 -10.70 -1.63
N PHE A 53 18.94 -9.37 -1.71
CA PHE A 53 18.23 -8.58 -0.71
C PHE A 53 16.70 -8.75 -0.76
N ALA A 54 16.13 -9.24 -1.86
CA ALA A 54 14.68 -9.37 -2.03
C ALA A 54 14.06 -10.26 -0.95
N LYS A 55 14.77 -11.32 -0.56
CA LYS A 55 14.35 -12.26 0.50
C LYS A 55 14.71 -11.79 1.92
N THR A 56 15.07 -10.52 2.10
CA THR A 56 15.51 -9.96 3.39
C THR A 56 14.76 -8.65 3.68
N VAL A 57 14.75 -8.22 4.94
CA VAL A 57 14.31 -6.86 5.30
C VAL A 57 15.46 -5.91 5.00
N ASP A 58 15.33 -5.07 3.98
CA ASP A 58 16.39 -4.16 3.55
C ASP A 58 15.84 -2.84 3.00
N ILE A 59 15.64 -1.89 3.91
CA ILE A 59 15.07 -0.57 3.61
C ILE A 59 15.97 0.32 2.75
N HIS A 60 17.25 -0.04 2.56
CA HIS A 60 18.21 0.79 1.83
C HIS A 60 18.36 0.35 0.39
N ARG A 61 18.18 -0.95 0.11
CA ARG A 61 18.31 -1.51 -1.24
C ARG A 61 16.97 -1.74 -1.93
N LYS A 62 15.88 -1.95 -1.17
CA LYS A 62 14.55 -2.06 -1.76
C LYS A 62 14.04 -0.67 -2.18
N PRO A 63 13.46 -0.53 -3.39
CA PRO A 63 12.90 0.74 -3.87
C PRO A 63 11.76 1.31 -3.01
N GLY A 64 11.15 0.48 -2.15
CA GLY A 64 10.06 0.87 -1.27
C GLY A 64 9.74 -0.22 -0.26
N TYR A 65 8.66 -0.02 0.48
CA TYR A 65 8.14 -1.01 1.41
C TYR A 65 7.62 -2.24 0.66
N ASP A 66 8.00 -3.41 1.15
CA ASP A 66 7.64 -4.70 0.57
C ASP A 66 6.75 -5.48 1.56
N PRO A 67 5.43 -5.59 1.33
CA PRO A 67 4.52 -6.14 2.33
C PRO A 67 4.77 -7.62 2.66
N VAL A 68 5.41 -8.39 1.78
CA VAL A 68 5.76 -9.79 2.08
C VAL A 68 6.83 -9.92 3.16
N GLU A 69 7.53 -8.83 3.52
CA GLU A 69 8.49 -8.82 4.64
C GLU A 69 7.87 -9.13 6.00
N LEU A 70 6.54 -8.95 6.13
CA LEU A 70 5.81 -9.31 7.34
C LEU A 70 5.62 -10.83 7.50
N LEU A 71 5.99 -11.60 6.47
CA LEU A 71 5.76 -13.03 6.39
C LEU A 71 7.09 -13.78 6.40
N ILE A 72 7.05 -14.99 6.95
CA ILE A 72 8.11 -15.97 6.81
C ILE A 72 7.79 -16.81 5.58
N ASP A 73 8.79 -17.04 4.73
CA ASP A 73 8.66 -17.81 3.50
C ASP A 73 8.10 -19.22 3.82
N PRO A 74 6.88 -19.55 3.33
CA PRO A 74 6.22 -20.82 3.63
C PRO A 74 6.96 -22.02 3.01
N GLU A 75 7.82 -21.81 2.02
CA GLU A 75 8.65 -22.86 1.43
C GLU A 75 9.80 -23.29 2.37
N ILE A 76 10.09 -22.51 3.41
CA ILE A 76 11.07 -22.91 4.43
C ILE A 76 10.44 -23.97 5.35
N LYS A 77 10.84 -25.24 5.18
CA LYS A 77 10.33 -26.38 5.95
C LYS A 77 10.40 -26.22 7.47
N ILE A 78 11.49 -25.65 7.99
CA ILE A 78 11.70 -25.47 9.44
C ILE A 78 12.24 -24.05 9.70
N PRO A 79 11.38 -23.01 9.71
CA PRO A 79 11.84 -21.62 9.75
C PRO A 79 12.67 -21.28 10.98
N LYS A 80 12.26 -21.79 12.15
CA LYS A 80 12.99 -21.58 13.42
C LYS A 80 14.43 -22.09 13.33
N LEU A 81 14.65 -23.23 12.68
CA LEU A 81 15.99 -23.80 12.50
C LEU A 81 16.84 -22.93 11.56
N LYS A 82 16.27 -22.51 10.41
CA LYS A 82 16.97 -21.61 9.48
C LYS A 82 17.39 -20.32 10.18
N ILE A 83 16.46 -19.68 10.90
CA ILE A 83 16.72 -18.45 11.65
C ILE A 83 17.81 -18.68 12.71
N ALA A 84 17.71 -19.75 13.50
CA ALA A 84 18.71 -20.07 14.52
C ALA A 84 20.13 -20.25 13.92
N LEU A 85 20.23 -20.94 12.78
CA LEU A 85 21.50 -21.11 12.06
C LEU A 85 22.05 -19.78 11.53
N LYS A 86 21.20 -18.90 10.98
CA LYS A 86 21.62 -17.56 10.54
C LYS A 86 22.09 -16.69 11.71
N LEU A 87 21.40 -16.74 12.85
CA LEU A 87 21.81 -16.03 14.06
C LEU A 87 23.12 -16.58 14.64
N LEU A 88 23.35 -17.90 14.55
CA LEU A 88 24.62 -18.50 14.93
C LEU A 88 25.76 -18.02 14.01
N GLN A 89 25.56 -18.00 12.69
CA GLN A 89 26.53 -17.45 11.73
C GLN A 89 26.86 -15.99 12.04
N LYS A 90 25.83 -15.17 12.30
CA LYS A 90 25.99 -13.78 12.75
C LYS A 90 26.84 -13.70 14.02
N LYS A 91 26.54 -14.52 15.03
CA LYS A 91 27.25 -14.54 16.31
C LYS A 91 28.72 -14.95 16.16
N LEU A 92 29.03 -15.80 15.19
CA LEU A 92 30.39 -16.23 14.87
C LEU A 92 31.15 -15.24 13.95
N GLY A 93 30.52 -14.12 13.55
CA GLY A 93 31.14 -13.10 12.72
C GLY A 93 31.20 -13.41 11.22
N PHE A 94 30.49 -14.45 10.77
CA PHE A 94 30.39 -14.74 9.34
C PHE A 94 29.47 -13.76 8.62
N ARG A 95 29.76 -13.51 7.34
CA ARG A 95 28.82 -12.83 6.45
C ARG A 95 27.56 -13.71 6.30
N TYR A 96 26.39 -13.11 6.48
CA TYR A 96 25.11 -13.81 6.40
C TYR A 96 24.04 -12.89 5.78
N LEU A 97 22.98 -13.52 5.26
CA LEU A 97 21.72 -12.87 4.90
C LEU A 97 20.60 -13.50 5.73
N MET A 98 19.69 -12.68 6.24
CA MET A 98 18.44 -13.13 6.87
C MET A 98 17.39 -13.38 5.79
N ASP A 99 17.65 -14.38 4.95
CA ASP A 99 16.90 -14.75 3.74
C ASP A 99 15.65 -15.58 4.08
N VAL A 100 14.72 -15.00 4.82
CA VAL A 100 13.54 -15.69 5.34
C VAL A 100 12.22 -15.16 4.80
N ILE A 101 12.27 -14.19 3.89
CA ILE A 101 11.09 -13.54 3.31
C ILE A 101 10.78 -14.18 1.95
N PRO A 102 9.51 -14.48 1.66
CA PRO A 102 9.12 -15.08 0.37
C PRO A 102 9.23 -14.08 -0.78
N LEU A 103 9.26 -14.59 -2.01
CA LEU A 103 9.07 -13.76 -3.21
C LEU A 103 7.62 -13.78 -3.70
N ASP A 104 6.78 -14.69 -3.19
CA ASP A 104 5.38 -14.78 -3.58
C ASP A 104 4.54 -13.63 -3.00
N ALA A 105 4.23 -12.66 -3.86
CA ALA A 105 3.41 -11.51 -3.53
C ALA A 105 1.94 -11.85 -3.31
N SER A 106 1.44 -13.00 -3.78
CA SER A 106 0.04 -13.41 -3.59
C SER A 106 -0.31 -13.71 -2.13
N LEU A 107 0.71 -13.89 -1.27
CA LEU A 107 0.55 -14.04 0.17
C LEU A 107 -0.01 -12.77 0.84
N VAL A 108 0.17 -11.60 0.20
CA VAL A 108 -0.40 -10.33 0.65
C VAL A 108 -1.82 -10.21 0.13
N ARG A 109 -2.79 -10.32 1.03
CA ARG A 109 -4.23 -10.37 0.69
C ARG A 109 -4.95 -9.02 0.71
N GLY A 110 -4.21 -7.93 0.86
CA GLY A 110 -4.80 -6.60 0.94
C GLY A 110 -3.75 -5.51 0.82
N SER A 111 -4.15 -4.44 0.14
CA SER A 111 -3.38 -3.21 0.00
C SER A 111 -4.36 -2.02 -0.04
N HIS A 112 -3.85 -0.83 -0.30
CA HIS A 112 -4.63 0.40 -0.37
C HIS A 112 -4.11 1.32 -1.48
N GLY A 113 -4.90 2.33 -1.85
CA GLY A 113 -4.47 3.39 -2.77
C GLY A 113 -5.46 3.64 -3.90
N CYS A 114 -6.26 2.64 -4.28
CA CYS A 114 -7.41 2.85 -5.15
C CYS A 114 -8.58 3.47 -4.39
N LEU A 115 -9.40 4.25 -5.09
CA LEU A 115 -10.66 4.74 -4.55
C LEU A 115 -11.67 3.60 -4.49
N SER A 116 -12.45 3.55 -3.41
CA SER A 116 -13.54 2.58 -3.34
C SER A 116 -14.59 2.90 -4.41
N ALA A 117 -15.00 1.87 -5.16
CA ALA A 117 -16.02 2.00 -6.19
C ALA A 117 -17.42 2.34 -5.64
N SER A 118 -17.64 2.16 -4.33
CA SER A 118 -18.94 2.36 -3.69
C SER A 118 -18.83 3.30 -2.49
N GLY A 119 -19.69 4.32 -2.45
CA GLY A 119 -19.83 5.24 -1.31
C GLY A 119 -20.24 4.55 -0.01
N ASN A 120 -20.67 3.28 -0.05
CA ASN A 120 -21.07 2.50 1.12
C ASN A 120 -19.88 1.90 1.89
N HIS A 121 -18.67 1.94 1.34
CA HIS A 121 -17.45 1.43 2.00
C HIS A 121 -16.55 2.59 2.50
N GLY A 122 -17.16 3.73 2.82
CA GLY A 122 -16.48 4.92 3.31
C GLY A 122 -16.63 5.11 4.84
N PRO A 123 -15.91 6.09 5.40
CA PRO A 123 -16.13 6.51 6.78
C PRO A 123 -17.54 7.08 6.97
N LEU A 124 -18.09 6.90 8.18
CA LEU A 124 -19.38 7.48 8.57
C LEU A 124 -19.16 8.69 9.46
N PHE A 125 -19.85 9.79 9.15
CA PHE A 125 -19.97 10.93 10.03
C PHE A 125 -21.32 10.87 10.75
N ILE A 126 -21.30 10.77 12.07
CA ILE A 126 -22.52 10.62 12.89
C ILE A 126 -22.65 11.85 13.78
N THR A 127 -23.80 12.52 13.72
CA THR A 127 -24.10 13.71 14.52
C THR A 127 -25.59 13.79 14.84
N GLN A 128 -25.93 14.46 15.93
CA GLN A 128 -27.31 14.85 16.26
C GLN A 128 -27.67 16.22 15.69
N ASN A 129 -26.67 17.05 15.35
CA ASN A 129 -26.86 18.41 14.84
C ASN A 129 -26.96 18.37 13.32
N THR A 130 -28.03 17.76 12.79
CA THR A 130 -28.21 17.56 11.35
C THR A 130 -28.27 18.85 10.56
N ASP A 131 -28.65 19.95 11.20
CA ASP A 131 -28.72 21.29 10.59
C ASP A 131 -27.34 21.85 10.21
N LEU A 132 -26.25 21.25 10.72
CA LEU A 132 -24.88 21.60 10.37
C LEU A 132 -24.37 20.82 9.14
N LEU A 133 -25.20 19.96 8.54
CA LEU A 133 -24.86 19.18 7.36
C LEU A 133 -25.63 19.71 6.15
N ASP A 134 -24.90 20.22 5.15
CA ASP A 134 -25.50 20.69 3.89
C ASP A 134 -25.84 19.53 2.92
N SER A 135 -25.27 18.34 3.14
CA SER A 135 -25.53 17.17 2.30
C SER A 135 -25.28 15.84 3.02
N THR A 136 -25.77 14.74 2.44
CA THR A 136 -25.51 13.36 2.89
C THR A 136 -24.14 12.82 2.46
N THR A 137 -23.36 13.58 1.69
CA THR A 137 -22.05 13.17 1.19
C THR A 137 -21.01 14.22 1.56
N ILE A 138 -20.08 13.84 2.44
CA ILE A 138 -19.06 14.73 2.96
C ILE A 138 -17.74 14.43 2.23
N GLN A 139 -17.11 15.45 1.65
CA GLN A 139 -15.75 15.29 1.16
C GLN A 139 -14.80 15.15 2.36
N SER A 140 -13.79 14.28 2.26
CA SER A 140 -12.80 14.09 3.33
C SER A 140 -12.10 15.39 3.75
N THR A 141 -11.98 16.35 2.83
CA THR A 141 -11.39 17.68 3.07
C THR A 141 -12.24 18.58 3.97
N ASP A 142 -13.54 18.32 4.04
CA ASP A 142 -14.49 19.20 4.73
C ASP A 142 -14.67 18.79 6.20
N VAL A 143 -14.27 17.55 6.54
CA VAL A 143 -14.45 16.93 7.87
C VAL A 143 -13.91 17.81 9.00
N CYS A 144 -12.74 18.42 8.81
CA CYS A 144 -12.14 19.29 9.83
C CYS A 144 -13.04 20.49 10.17
N GLN A 145 -13.55 21.19 9.15
CA GLN A 145 -14.41 22.35 9.35
C GLN A 145 -15.76 21.95 9.95
N LEU A 146 -16.32 20.81 9.53
CA LEU A 146 -17.54 20.27 10.11
C LEU A 146 -17.36 19.97 11.60
N ILE A 147 -16.27 19.32 12.01
CA ILE A 147 -15.97 19.06 13.43
C ILE A 147 -15.90 20.38 14.20
N LEU A 148 -15.20 21.39 13.68
CA LEU A 148 -15.08 22.70 14.32
C LEU A 148 -16.45 23.38 14.48
N ALA A 149 -17.31 23.33 13.47
CA ALA A 149 -18.66 23.89 13.54
C ALA A 149 -19.49 23.25 14.67
N HIS A 150 -19.38 21.94 14.86
CA HIS A 150 -20.08 21.22 15.94
C HIS A 150 -19.59 21.65 17.32
N LEU A 151 -18.28 21.81 17.50
CA LEU A 151 -17.72 22.26 18.78
C LEU A 151 -18.13 23.70 19.14
N LEU A 152 -18.21 24.58 18.15
CA LEU A 152 -18.54 25.99 18.35
C LEU A 152 -20.05 26.23 18.50
N ALA A 153 -20.89 25.40 17.91
CA ALA A 153 -22.35 25.50 18.02
C ALA A 153 -22.85 25.33 19.47
N HIS A 154 -22.16 24.52 20.29
CA HIS A 154 -22.48 24.31 21.71
C HIS A 154 -21.87 25.35 22.66
N SER A 155 -21.04 26.27 22.17
CA SER A 155 -20.39 27.31 22.99
C SER A 155 -21.20 28.62 23.09
N LYS A 156 -22.50 28.59 22.73
CA LYS A 156 -23.44 29.71 22.87
C LYS A 156 -24.53 29.39 23.87
#